data_AF-A0A151QM72-F1
#
_entry.id   AF-A0A151QM72-F1
#
_cell.length_a   1.000
_cell.length_b   1.000
_cell.length_c   1.000
_cell.angle_alpha   90.00
_cell.angle_beta   90.00
_cell.angle_gamma   90.00
#
_symmetry.space_group_name_H-M   'P 1'
#
loop_
_entity.id
_entity.type
_entity.pdbx_description
1 polymer ?
#
loop_
_entity_poly.entity_id
_entity_poly.type
_entity_poly.pdbx_seq_one_letter_code
_entity_poly.pdbx_strand_id
1 'polypeptide(L)' 'MVFALKSWRHYLYGVRFSVFSDQKELNMRQRRWIEFLKDFDSQLMYHPGKASVVADVLSRKFIHVSILLIRELELIE' A
#
# COMPACT_ATOMS: atom_id res chain seq x y z
N MET A 1 1.08 -0.16 0.83
CA MET A 1 1.38 -1.54 0.36
C MET A 1 1.16 -2.58 1.46
N VAL A 2 1.95 -2.61 2.54
CA VAL A 2 1.78 -3.61 3.62
C VAL A 2 0.37 -3.63 4.23
N PHE A 3 -0.21 -2.45 4.47
CA PHE A 3 -1.58 -2.36 4.98
C PHE A 3 -2.59 -3.06 4.06
N ALA A 4 -2.54 -2.78 2.76
CA ALA A 4 -3.38 -3.46 1.78
C ALA A 4 -3.15 -4.98 1.82
N LEU A 5 -1.90 -5.45 1.75
CA LEU A 5 -1.62 -6.90 1.78
C LEU A 5 -2.12 -7.60 3.05
N LYS A 6 -2.08 -6.91 4.20
CA LYS A 6 -2.69 -7.40 5.43
C LYS A 6 -4.22 -7.49 5.33
N SER A 7 -4.87 -6.44 4.81
CA SER A 7 -6.33 -6.41 4.63
C SER A 7 -6.84 -7.45 3.62
N TRP A 8 -6.05 -7.77 2.61
CA TRP A 8 -6.40 -8.72 1.55
C TRP A 8 -5.80 -10.12 1.77
N ARG A 9 -5.18 -10.38 2.93
CA ARG A 9 -4.40 -11.60 3.19
C ARG A 9 -5.15 -12.89 2.87
N HIS A 10 -6.42 -12.98 3.24
CA HIS A 10 -7.25 -14.16 3.03
C HIS A 10 -7.57 -14.46 1.56
N TYR A 11 -7.48 -13.46 0.68
CA TYR A 11 -7.63 -13.66 -0.77
C TYR A 11 -6.29 -13.94 -1.47
N LEU A 12 -5.18 -13.49 -0.87
CA LEU A 12 -3.86 -13.51 -1.49
C LEU A 12 -3.01 -14.71 -1.07
N TYR A 13 -3.36 -15.38 0.03
CA TYR A 13 -2.57 -16.51 0.53
C TYR A 13 -2.74 -17.73 -0.39
N GLY A 14 -1.61 -18.31 -0.84
CA GLY A 14 -1.60 -19.45 -1.75
C GLY A 14 -1.92 -19.11 -3.21
N VAL A 15 -2.09 -17.83 -3.55
CA VAL A 15 -2.35 -17.36 -4.92
C VAL A 15 -1.16 -16.55 -5.41
N ARG A 16 -0.77 -16.74 -6.67
CA ARG A 16 0.28 -15.93 -7.30
C ARG A 16 -0.28 -14.60 -7.79
N PHE A 17 0.34 -13.50 -7.38
CA PHE A 17 -0.10 -12.17 -7.82
C PHE A 17 1.08 -11.21 -8.05
N SER A 18 0.83 -10.14 -8.79
CA SER A 18 1.82 -9.08 -9.02
C SER A 18 1.44 -7.83 -8.25
N VAL A 19 2.42 -7.23 -7.58
CA VAL A 19 2.26 -5.92 -6.96
C VAL A 19 2.95 -4.89 -7.84
N PHE A 20 2.20 -3.88 -8.27
CA PHE A 20 2.72 -2.78 -9.06
C PHE A 20 3.06 -1.60 -8.16
N SER A 21 4.24 -1.01 -8.36
CA SER A 21 4.65 0.21 -7.69
C SER A 21 5.29 1.19 -8.68
N ASP A 22 5.03 2.48 -8.45
CA ASP A 22 5.68 3.60 -9.12
C ASP A 22 7.07 3.92 -8.53
N GLN A 23 7.49 3.19 -7.50
CA GLN A 23 8.81 3.32 -6.88
C GLN A 23 9.74 2.23 -7.41
N LYS A 24 10.75 2.66 -8.17
CA LYS A 24 11.74 1.77 -8.77
C LYS A 24 12.71 1.19 -7.72
N GLU A 25 13.01 1.97 -6.69
CA GLU A 25 13.83 1.56 -5.55
C GLU A 25 13.09 1.83 -4.24
N LEU A 26 13.03 0.82 -3.39
CA LEU A 26 12.46 0.94 -2.05
C LEU A 26 13.47 1.58 -1.10
N ASN A 27 13.02 2.56 -0.33
CA ASN A 27 13.87 3.18 0.70
C ASN A 27 14.22 2.17 1.81
N MET A 28 15.21 2.51 2.66
CA MET A 28 15.66 1.65 3.77
C MET A 28 14.53 1.18 4.70
N ARG A 29 13.51 2.01 4.92
CA ARG A 29 12.34 1.66 5.77
C ARG A 29 11.39 0.70 5.06
N GLN A 30 11.18 0.89 3.76
CA GLN A 30 10.33 0.06 2.92
C GLN A 30 10.97 -1.29 2.57
N ARG A 31 12.29 -1.42 2.70
CA ARG A 31 13.01 -2.70 2.50
C ARG A 31 12.47 -3.82 3.39
N ARG A 32 11.99 -3.51 4.60
CA ARG A 32 11.31 -4.47 5.48
C ARG A 32 10.04 -5.06 4.87
N TRP A 33 9.43 -4.38 3.90
CA TRP A 33 8.25 -4.89 3.19
C TRP A 33 8.61 -6.02 2.23
N ILE A 34 9.85 -6.07 1.74
CA ILE A 34 10.31 -7.19 0.89
C ILE A 34 10.29 -8.48 1.71
N GLU A 35 10.74 -8.45 2.96
CA GLU A 35 10.69 -9.63 3.85
C GLU A 35 9.26 -10.10 4.05
N PHE A 36 8.33 -9.18 4.30
CA PHE A 36 6.91 -9.50 4.41
C PHE A 36 6.32 -10.07 3.11
N LEU A 37 6.75 -9.59 1.95
CA LEU A 37 6.30 -10.09 0.65
C LEU A 37 6.79 -11.50 0.36
N LYS A 38 7.89 -11.96 0.97
CA LYS A 38 8.39 -13.33 0.79
C LYS A 38 7.42 -14.39 1.32
N ASP A 39 6.57 -14.02 2.27
CA ASP A 39 5.53 -14.91 2.81
C ASP A 39 4.38 -15.13 1.82
N PHE A 40 4.34 -14.35 0.72
CA PHE A 40 3.36 -14.46 -0.36
C PHE A 40 4.07 -14.87 -1.65
N ASP A 41 3.38 -15.62 -2.52
CA ASP A 41 3.86 -15.86 -3.88
C ASP A 41 3.60 -14.62 -4.75
N SER A 42 4.39 -13.56 -4.53
CA SER A 42 4.16 -12.25 -5.14
C SER A 42 5.39 -11.69 -5.84
N GLN A 43 5.17 -10.99 -6.95
CA GLN A 43 6.22 -10.30 -7.70
C GLN A 43 6.03 -8.79 -7.64
N LEU A 44 7.05 -8.06 -7.20
CA LEU A 44 7.06 -6.60 -7.25
C LEU A 44 7.50 -6.13 -8.64
N MET A 45 6.62 -5.43 -9.35
CA MET A 45 6.85 -4.90 -10.69
C MET A 45 6.80 -3.38 -10.68
N TYR A 46 7.79 -2.74 -11.33
CA TYR A 46 7.76 -1.30 -11.54
C TYR A 46 6.74 -0.96 -12.63
N HIS A 47 5.96 0.09 -12.38
CA HIS A 47 4.94 0.59 -13.29
C HIS A 47 4.98 2.13 -13.33
N PRO A 48 5.10 2.78 -14.50
CA PRO A 48 5.20 4.24 -14.59
C PRO A 48 3.96 4.97 -14.08
N GLY A 49 4.14 6.07 -13.35
CA GLY A 49 3.07 6.78 -12.62
C GLY A 49 1.78 7.11 -13.39
N LYS A 50 1.82 7.18 -14.74
CA LYS A 50 0.62 7.39 -15.58
C LYS A 50 -0.48 6.33 -15.43
N ALA A 51 -0.17 5.08 -15.06
CA ALA A 51 -1.23 4.11 -14.72
C ALA A 51 -1.38 3.85 -13.20
N SER A 52 -0.65 4.60 -12.37
CA SER A 52 -0.87 4.63 -10.90
C SER A 52 -1.89 5.72 -10.50
N VAL A 53 -2.47 6.46 -11.46
CA VAL A 53 -3.37 7.59 -11.20
C VAL A 53 -4.55 7.21 -10.30
N VAL A 54 -5.15 6.04 -10.52
CA VAL A 54 -6.27 5.57 -9.68
C VAL A 54 -5.80 5.34 -8.24
N ALA A 55 -4.66 4.68 -8.06
CA ALA A 55 -4.08 4.42 -6.74
C ALA A 55 -3.67 5.72 -6.03
N ASP A 56 -3.10 6.69 -6.75
CA ASP A 56 -2.73 8.00 -6.21
C ASP A 56 -3.95 8.82 -5.78
N VAL A 57 -5.01 8.88 -6.61
CA VAL A 57 -6.25 9.58 -6.27
C VAL A 57 -6.92 8.96 -5.04
N LEU A 58 -6.97 7.63 -4.95
CA LEU A 58 -7.54 6.93 -3.79
C LEU A 58 -6.71 7.15 -2.53
N SER A 59 -5.38 7.04 -2.64
CA SER A 59 -4.43 7.34 -1.57
C SER A 59 -4.66 8.74 -0.98
N ARG A 60 -4.73 9.76 -1.83
CA ARG A 60 -4.95 11.15 -1.40
C ARG A 60 -6.29 11.36 -0.72
N LYS A 61 -7.36 10.76 -1.25
CA LYS A 61 -8.69 10.81 -0.61
C LYS A 61 -8.66 10.18 0.78
N PHE A 62 -8.04 9.00 0.91
CA PHE A 62 -7.93 8.31 2.19
C PHE A 62 -7.14 9.14 3.20
N ILE A 63 -5.98 9.68 2.82
CA ILE A 63 -5.17 10.55 3.68
C ILE A 63 -5.97 11.76 4.15
N HIS A 64 -6.71 12.42 3.25
CA HIS A 64 -7.54 13.56 3.61
C HIS A 64 -8.59 13.19 4.65
N VAL A 65 -9.33 12.10 4.43
CA VAL A 65 -10.34 11.61 5.39
C VAL A 65 -9.70 11.23 6.73
N SER A 66 -8.55 10.54 6.72
CA SER A 66 -7.84 10.18 7.94
C SER A 66 -7.42 11.42 8.75
N ILE A 67 -6.94 12.48 8.09
CA ILE A 67 -6.57 13.73 8.74
C ILE A 67 -7.79 14.41 9.37
N LEU A 68 -8.93 14.43 8.66
CA LEU A 68 -10.16 15.01 9.20
C LEU A 68 -10.64 14.27 10.45
N LEU A 69 -10.64 12.92 10.43
CA LEU A 69 -11.04 12.12 11.58
C LEU A 69 -10.12 12.32 12.79
N ILE A 70 -8.80 12.44 12.57
CA ILE A 70 -7.85 12.72 13.66
C ILE A 70 -8.14 14.07 14.31
N ARG A 71 -8.39 15.12 13.50
CA ARG A 71 -8.76 16.44 14.02
C ARG A 71 -10.08 16.44 14.76
N GLU A 72 -11.07 15.67 14.30
CA GLU A 72 -12.35 15.55 14.99
C GLU A 72 -12.18 14.85 16.34
N LEU A 73 -11.35 13.80 16.42
CA LEU A 73 -11.01 13.14 17.69
C LEU A 73 -10.28 14.09 18.66
N GLU A 74 -9.32 14.89 18.18
CA GLU A 74 -8.61 15.89 18.97
C GLU A 74 -9.52 17.02 19.50
N LEU A 75 -10.69 17.24 18.88
CA LEU A 75 -11.68 18.24 19.34
C LEU A 75 -12.68 17.66 20.35
N ILE A 76 -12.76 16.34 20.47
CA ILE A 76 -13.66 15.62 21.38
C ILE A 76 -12.95 15.23 22.69
N GLU A 77 -11.61 15.20 22.71
CA GLU A 77 -10.76 15.15 23.91
C GLU A 77 -10.54 16.53 24.54
#